data_AF-A0A840N3I9-F1
#
_entry.id   AF-A0A840N3I9-F1
#
_cell.length_a   1.000
_cell.length_b   1.000
_cell.length_c   1.000
_cell.angle_alpha   90.00
_cell.angle_beta   90.00
_cell.angle_gamma   90.00
#
_symmetry.space_group_name_H-M   'P 1'
#
loop_
_entity.id
_entity.type
_entity.pdbx_description
1 polymer ?
#
loop_
_entity_poly.entity_id
_entity_poly.type
_entity_poly.pdbx_seq_one_letter_code
_entity_poly.pdbx_strand_id
1 'polypeptide(L)' 'MKDIVSTMAIDEKLAGIRARAGNIRRYRRLLKTELTDLERNFILKRLCEEETALTELTEETFPFHLGPRAHNAWVTSI' A
#
# COMPACT_ATOMS: atom_id res chain seq x y z
N MET A 1 -6.16 -2.27 -31.25
CA MET A 1 -5.93 -0.94 -30.61
C MET A 1 -6.52 -0.89 -29.19
N LYS A 2 -7.67 -1.54 -28.91
CA LYS A 2 -8.24 -1.64 -27.55
C LYS A 2 -7.34 -2.38 -26.54
N ASP A 3 -6.57 -3.35 -27.00
CA ASP A 3 -5.75 -4.19 -26.11
C ASP A 3 -4.54 -3.45 -25.53
N ILE A 4 -3.90 -2.58 -26.33
CA ILE A 4 -2.74 -1.78 -25.90
C ILE A 4 -3.14 -0.78 -24.82
N VAL A 5 -4.28 -0.10 -25.00
CA VAL A 5 -4.81 0.85 -24.01
C VAL A 5 -5.15 0.13 -22.70
N SER A 6 -5.70 -1.09 -22.78
CA SER A 6 -5.98 -1.89 -21.58
C SER A 6 -4.71 -2.38 -20.88
N THR A 7 -3.63 -2.68 -21.60
CA THR A 7 -2.33 -3.03 -21.00
C THR A 7 -1.70 -1.81 -20.31
N MET A 8 -1.71 -0.64 -20.96
CA MET A 8 -1.16 0.60 -20.38
C MET A 8 -1.89 1.01 -19.09
N ALA A 9 -3.21 0.84 -19.04
CA ALA A 9 -4.00 1.14 -17.83
C ALA A 9 -3.64 0.22 -16.65
N ILE A 10 -3.34 -1.05 -16.91
CA ILE A 10 -2.88 -2.01 -15.88
C ILE A 10 -1.46 -1.66 -15.40
N ASP A 11 -0.57 -1.28 -16.32
CA ASP A 11 0.79 -0.88 -15.99
C ASP A 11 0.82 0.38 -15.11
N GLU A 12 -0.05 1.35 -15.38
CA GLU A 12 -0.21 2.57 -14.58
C GLU A 12 -0.71 2.26 -13.17
N LYS A 13 -1.75 1.41 -13.06
CA LYS A 13 -2.24 0.93 -11.76
C LYS A 13 -1.15 0.22 -10.97
N LEU A 14 -0.37 -0.66 -11.63
CA LEU A 14 0.73 -1.37 -10.99
C LEU A 14 1.88 -0.44 -10.58
N ALA A 15 2.19 0.58 -11.37
CA ALA A 15 3.14 1.63 -11.00
C ALA A 15 2.66 2.41 -9.77
N GLY A 16 1.37 2.75 -9.70
CA GLY A 16 0.74 3.36 -8.55
C GLY A 16 0.87 2.50 -7.28
N ILE A 17 0.53 1.21 -7.37
CA ILE A 17 0.65 0.25 -6.26
C ILE A 17 2.10 0.21 -5.74
N ARG A 18 3.09 0.12 -6.64
CA ARG A 18 4.51 0.12 -6.27
C ARG A 18 4.93 1.41 -5.57
N ALA A 19 4.52 2.56 -6.10
CA ALA A 19 4.85 3.86 -5.53
C ALA A 19 4.27 4.02 -4.11
N ARG A 20 2.99 3.68 -3.91
CA ARG A 20 2.32 3.75 -2.59
C ARG A 20 2.96 2.80 -1.58
N ALA A 21 3.23 1.56 -1.96
CA ALA A 21 3.93 0.60 -1.11
C ALA A 21 5.35 1.08 -0.72
N GLY A 22 6.03 1.80 -1.61
CA GLY A 22 7.30 2.48 -1.32
C GLY A 22 7.14 3.60 -0.30
N ASN A 23 6.13 4.47 -0.48
CA ASN A 23 5.82 5.58 0.42
C ASN A 23 5.49 5.08 1.83
N ILE A 24 4.64 4.05 1.96
CA ILE A 24 4.31 3.42 3.25
C ILE A 24 5.58 2.96 3.96
N ARG A 25 6.47 2.26 3.25
CA ARG A 25 7.74 1.78 3.81
C ARG A 25 8.62 2.93 4.29
N ARG A 26 8.67 4.02 3.52
CA ARG A 26 9.41 5.25 3.86
C ARG A 26 8.83 5.92 5.10
N TYR A 27 7.52 6.13 5.16
CA TYR A 27 6.85 6.76 6.32
C TYR A 27 7.01 5.93 7.58
N ARG A 28 6.87 4.60 7.51
CA ARG A 28 7.16 3.70 8.65
C ARG A 28 8.62 3.78 9.12
N ARG A 29 9.58 4.06 8.23
CA ARG A 29 10.98 4.29 8.59
C ARG A 29 11.19 5.66 9.23
N LEU A 30 10.57 6.71 8.70
CA LEU A 30 10.64 8.06 9.26
C LEU A 30 10.07 8.12 10.68
N LEU A 31 8.97 7.40 10.96
CA LEU A 31 8.39 7.36 12.30
C LEU A 31 9.30 6.77 13.40
N LYS A 32 10.41 6.12 13.00
CA LYS A 32 11.43 5.58 13.91
C LYS A 32 12.55 6.57 14.23
N THR A 33 12.57 7.75 13.60
CA THR A 33 13.55 8.81 13.89
C THR A 33 13.00 9.78 14.92
N GLU A 34 13.86 10.69 15.39
CA GLU A 34 13.42 11.85 16.15
C GLU A 34 12.61 12.77 15.22
N LEU A 35 11.42 13.15 15.68
CA LEU A 35 10.45 13.97 14.97
C LEU A 35 9.74 14.83 16.01
N THR A 36 9.43 16.07 15.64
CA THR A 36 8.48 16.89 16.40
C THR A 36 7.09 16.28 16.34
N ASP A 37 6.22 16.65 17.28
CA ASP A 37 4.83 16.18 17.30
C ASP A 37 4.07 16.56 16.03
N LEU A 38 4.34 17.73 15.47
CA LEU A 38 3.75 18.20 14.23
C LEU A 38 4.16 17.31 13.05
N GLU A 39 5.45 17.03 12.91
CA GLU A 39 5.97 16.16 11.85
C GLU A 39 5.44 14.73 12.00
N ARG A 40 5.41 14.20 13.23
CA ARG A 40 4.87 12.88 13.52
C ARG A 40 3.40 12.78 13.12
N ASN A 41 2.58 13.75 13.51
CA ASN A 41 1.15 13.78 13.16
C ASN A 41 0.94 13.91 11.65
N PHE A 42 1.74 14.73 10.98
CA PHE A 42 1.71 14.84 9.53
C PHE A 42 2.04 13.50 8.85
N ILE A 43 3.11 12.82 9.30
CA ILE A 43 3.54 11.54 8.74
C ILE A 43 2.49 10.44 9.01
N LEU A 44 1.90 10.39 10.20
CA LEU A 44 0.86 9.41 10.53
C LEU A 44 -0.39 9.59 9.66
N LYS A 45 -0.81 10.84 9.45
CA LYS A 45 -1.93 11.15 8.54
C LYS A 45 -1.62 10.69 7.12
N ARG A 46 -0.45 11.05 6.59
CA ARG A 46 -0.02 10.64 5.24
C ARG A 46 0.13 9.12 5.12
N LEU A 47 0.60 8.44 6.16
CA LEU A 47 0.70 6.98 6.18
C LEU A 47 -0.68 6.32 6.04
N CYS A 48 -1.67 6.78 6.82
CA CYS A 48 -3.04 6.29 6.74
C CYS A 48 -3.65 6.52 5.34
N GLU A 49 -3.46 7.72 4.77
CA GLU A 49 -3.93 8.03 3.41
C GLU A 49 -3.33 7.09 2.35
N GLU A 50 -2.02 6.80 2.44
CA GLU A 50 -1.38 5.87 1.50
C GLU A 50 -1.83 4.41 1.69
N GLU A 51 -2.08 3.98 2.93
CA GLU A 51 -2.59 2.63 3.23
C GLU A 51 -4.01 2.43 2.69
N THR A 52 -4.90 3.40 2.87
CA THR A 52 -6.25 3.39 2.30
C THR A 52 -6.20 3.39 0.78
N ALA A 53 -5.46 4.33 0.18
CA ALA A 53 -5.38 4.44 -1.28
C ALA A 53 -4.70 3.22 -1.94
N LEU A 54 -3.77 2.57 -1.25
CA LEU A 54 -3.19 1.32 -1.72
C LEU A 54 -4.23 0.19 -1.71
N THR A 55 -5.02 0.10 -0.64
CA THR A 55 -6.07 -0.93 -0.50
C THR A 55 -7.12 -0.78 -1.61
N GLU A 56 -7.67 0.42 -1.78
CA GLU A 56 -8.65 0.73 -2.84
C GLU A 56 -8.09 0.41 -4.23
N LEU A 57 -6.87 0.83 -4.53
CA LEU A 57 -6.24 0.58 -5.83
C LEU A 57 -5.98 -0.91 -6.05
N THR A 58 -5.60 -1.66 -5.02
CA THR A 58 -5.41 -3.11 -5.15
C THR A 58 -6.72 -3.86 -5.37
N GLU A 59 -7.80 -3.46 -4.71
CA GLU A 59 -9.14 -4.03 -4.91
C GLU A 59 -9.69 -3.72 -6.30
N GLU A 60 -9.42 -2.53 -6.83
CA GLU A 60 -9.81 -2.16 -8.19
C GLU A 60 -8.97 -2.88 -9.26
N THR A 61 -7.70 -3.18 -8.97
CA THR A 61 -6.76 -3.77 -9.94
C THR A 61 -6.84 -5.30 -9.97
N PHE A 62 -7.03 -5.92 -8.80
CA PHE A 62 -7.03 -7.38 -8.66
C PHE A 62 -8.40 -7.85 -8.16
N PRO A 63 -9.11 -8.71 -8.91
CA PRO A 63 -10.39 -9.27 -8.48
C PRO A 63 -10.26 -10.29 -7.32
N PHE A 64 -9.07 -10.40 -6.71
CA PHE A 64 -8.77 -11.26 -5.58
C PHE A 64 -7.93 -10.47 -4.57
N HIS A 65 -8.24 -10.61 -3.28
CA HIS A 65 -7.52 -9.89 -2.23
C HIS A 65 -6.11 -10.45 -2.09
N LEU A 66 -5.10 -9.64 -2.45
CA LEU A 66 -3.71 -9.88 -2.07
C LEU A 66 -3.54 -9.49 -0.59
N GLY A 67 -4.24 -10.21 0.29
CA GLY A 67 -4.09 -10.06 1.74
C GLY A 67 -2.68 -10.41 2.19
N PRO A 68 -2.30 -10.06 3.44
CA PRO A 68 -1.02 -10.43 4.00
C PRO A 68 -0.80 -11.93 3.81
N ARG A 69 0.37 -12.33 3.27
CA ARG A 69 0.74 -13.75 3.19
C ARG A 69 0.59 -14.33 4.60
N ALA A 70 -0.40 -15.20 4.81
CA ALA A 70 -0.59 -15.90 6.05
C ALA A 70 0.58 -16.89 6.23
N HIS A 71 1.68 -16.41 6.81
CA HIS A 71 2.84 -17.24 7.17
C HIS A 71 2.60 -18.00 8.50
N ASN A 72 1.44 -17.84 9.13
CA ASN A 72 1.18 -18.35 10.48
C ASN A 72 -0.28 -18.79 10.68
N ALA A 73 -0.92 -19.38 9.66
CA ALA A 73 -2.24 -19.99 9.78
C ALA A 73 -2.29 -21.27 10.65
N TRP A 74 -1.23 -21.59 11.39
CA TRP A 74 -1.12 -22.81 12.22
C TRP A 74 -0.66 -22.53 13.66
N VAL A 75 -1.15 -21.47 14.31
CA VAL A 75 -0.91 -21.28 15.77
C VAL A 75 -2.20 -21.04 16.57
N THR A 76 -3.36 -21.37 16.01
CA THR A 76 -4.60 -21.42 16.80
C THR A 76 -5.34 -22.73 16.59
N SER A 77 -4.79 -23.79 17.17
CA SER A 77 -5.60 -24.86 17.73
C SER A 77 -5.13 -25.04 19.17
N ILE A 78 -5.96 -24.53 20.08
CA ILE A 78 -6.05 -24.97 21.46
C ILE A 78 -6.74 -26.33 21.45
#